data_AF-A0A7V2H8J9-F1
#
_entry.id   AF-A0A7V2H8J9-F1
#
_cell.length_a   1.000
_cell.length_b   1.000
_cell.length_c   1.000
_cell.angle_alpha   90.00
_cell.angle_beta   90.00
_cell.angle_gamma   90.00
#
_symmetry.space_group_name_H-M   'P 1'
#
loop_
_entity.id
_entity.type
_entity.pdbx_description
1 polymer ?
#
loop_
_entity_poly.entity_id
_entity_poly.type
_entity_poly.pdbx_seq_one_letter_code
_entity_poly.pdbx_strand_id
1 'polypeptide(L)'
;MDAPPHIPPRRASTYLLRLLMLIPAAAVAGFGWWRYVDVPDGGTVHSIKLTTKPGPVGQFAEAKRQVRPSNPDLYLKLHLQGTERNTKTFYNTPVGNGLTWHLDDPLDIKAIRRIEVWDDDTFSDTLFDQMSFNGEWAAEGGEFRLELIGEHPRAPEWALPTLAVGATLCGVILLRFLWDQVV
;
A
#
# COMPACT_ATOMS: atom_id res chain seq x y z
N MET A 1 -9.78 77.48 -14.12
CA MET A 1 -10.00 76.23 -14.88
C MET A 1 -9.46 75.13 -14.01
N ASP A 2 -10.33 74.52 -13.21
CA ASP A 2 -9.93 73.48 -12.26
C ASP A 2 -9.82 72.15 -13.00
N ALA A 3 -8.69 71.47 -12.83
CA ALA A 3 -8.47 70.16 -13.41
C ALA A 3 -9.50 69.16 -12.86
N PRO A 4 -10.04 68.25 -13.69
CA PRO A 4 -11.01 67.27 -13.21
C PRO A 4 -10.39 66.39 -12.12
N PRO A 5 -11.19 65.97 -11.13
CA PRO A 5 -10.70 65.14 -10.04
C PRO A 5 -10.16 63.82 -10.58
N HIS A 6 -8.92 63.51 -10.21
CA HIS A 6 -8.27 62.26 -10.57
C HIS A 6 -8.94 61.11 -9.79
N ILE A 7 -9.85 60.37 -10.43
CA ILE A 7 -10.43 59.17 -9.84
C ILE A 7 -9.33 58.09 -9.81
N PRO A 8 -8.89 57.61 -8.63
CA PRO A 8 -7.92 56.52 -8.58
C PRO A 8 -8.54 55.26 -9.20
N PRO A 9 -7.78 54.47 -9.97
CA PRO A 9 -8.30 53.24 -10.58
C PRO A 9 -8.82 52.28 -9.49
N ARG A 10 -10.02 51.72 -9.71
CA ARG A 10 -10.70 50.79 -8.79
C ARG A 10 -9.89 49.50 -8.60
N ARG A 11 -9.05 49.44 -7.56
CA ARG A 11 -8.27 48.25 -7.15
C ARG A 11 -9.14 47.01 -6.82
N ALA A 12 -10.41 47.20 -6.44
CA ALA A 12 -11.33 46.13 -6.05
C ALA A 12 -11.56 45.05 -7.14
N SER A 13 -11.59 45.44 -8.42
CA SER A 13 -11.85 44.51 -9.54
C SER A 13 -10.75 43.46 -9.71
N THR A 14 -9.50 43.82 -9.42
CA THR A 14 -8.32 42.94 -9.49
C THR A 14 -8.30 41.88 -8.39
N TYR A 15 -8.85 42.15 -7.20
CA TYR A 15 -8.89 41.16 -6.11
C TYR A 15 -9.92 40.05 -6.37
N LEU A 16 -11.11 40.42 -6.86
CA LEU A 16 -12.13 39.46 -7.26
C LEU A 16 -11.64 38.53 -8.36
N LEU A 17 -10.95 39.06 -9.37
CA LEU A 17 -10.38 38.26 -10.44
C LEU A 17 -9.35 37.23 -9.91
N ARG A 18 -8.53 37.60 -8.93
CA ARG A 18 -7.51 36.71 -8.35
C ARG A 18 -8.10 35.64 -7.44
N LEU A 19 -9.09 36.00 -6.63
CA LEU A 19 -9.88 35.04 -5.87
C LEU A 19 -10.60 34.06 -6.81
N LEU A 20 -11.07 34.52 -7.96
CA LEU A 20 -11.66 33.65 -8.98
C LEU A 20 -10.63 32.69 -9.60
N MET A 21 -9.36 33.08 -9.71
CA MET A 21 -8.25 32.20 -10.13
C MET A 21 -7.84 31.17 -9.07
N LEU A 22 -8.24 31.35 -7.81
CA LEU A 22 -8.03 30.33 -6.77
C LEU A 22 -8.85 29.07 -7.06
N ILE A 23 -10.04 29.22 -7.66
CA ILE A 23 -10.95 28.11 -7.97
C ILE A 23 -10.30 27.08 -8.91
N PRO A 24 -9.80 27.45 -10.11
CA PRO A 24 -9.14 26.48 -10.98
C PRO A 24 -7.85 25.91 -10.37
N ALA A 25 -7.07 26.70 -9.62
CA ALA A 25 -5.88 26.19 -8.93
C ALA A 25 -6.22 25.13 -7.88
N ALA A 26 -7.26 25.37 -7.08
CA ALA A 26 -7.77 24.43 -6.09
C ALA A 26 -8.38 23.18 -6.76
N ALA A 27 -9.06 23.33 -7.90
CA ALA A 27 -9.58 22.21 -8.67
C ALA A 27 -8.45 21.31 -9.20
N VAL A 28 -7.36 21.88 -9.72
CA VAL A 28 -6.18 21.12 -10.16
C VAL A 28 -5.53 20.38 -8.99
N ALA A 29 -5.34 21.06 -7.85
CA ALA A 29 -4.80 20.43 -6.65
C ALA A 29 -5.70 19.29 -6.16
N GLY A 30 -7.01 19.52 -6.09
CA GLY A 30 -8.00 18.53 -5.67
C GLY A 30 -8.07 17.34 -6.60
N PHE A 31 -7.97 17.55 -7.92
CA PHE A 31 -7.93 16.47 -8.90
C PHE A 31 -6.66 15.62 -8.78
N GLY A 32 -5.49 16.26 -8.65
CA GLY A 32 -4.22 15.57 -8.40
C GLY A 32 -4.25 14.77 -7.11
N TRP A 33 -4.78 15.34 -6.03
CA TRP A 33 -4.97 14.66 -4.74
C TRP A 33 -5.91 13.45 -4.88
N TRP A 34 -7.09 13.66 -5.48
CA TRP A 34 -8.08 12.60 -5.66
C TRP A 34 -7.48 11.41 -6.40
N ARG A 35 -6.76 11.64 -7.51
CA ARG A 35 -6.14 10.57 -8.29
C ARG A 35 -4.92 9.94 -7.62
N TYR A 36 -4.30 10.65 -6.69
CA TYR A 36 -3.22 10.13 -5.87
C TYR A 36 -3.72 9.18 -4.77
N VAL A 37 -4.89 9.45 -4.20
CA VAL A 37 -5.48 8.64 -3.12
C VAL A 37 -6.41 7.55 -3.66
N ASP A 38 -7.08 7.78 -4.78
CA ASP A 38 -7.96 6.83 -5.46
C ASP A 38 -7.16 5.81 -6.27
N VAL A 39 -6.32 5.07 -5.56
CA VAL A 39 -5.57 3.94 -6.09
C VAL A 39 -6.46 2.71 -5.93
N PRO A 40 -6.78 1.99 -7.02
CA PRO A 40 -7.62 0.81 -6.90
C PRO A 40 -6.92 -0.26 -6.08
N ASP A 41 -7.64 -0.89 -5.16
CA ASP A 41 -7.16 -2.08 -4.46
C ASP A 41 -6.81 -3.17 -5.48
N GLY A 42 -5.74 -3.92 -5.23
CA GLY A 42 -5.29 -4.97 -6.13
C GLY A 42 -3.78 -5.11 -6.11
N GLY A 43 -3.24 -5.62 -7.21
CA GLY A 43 -1.82 -5.86 -7.43
C GLY A 43 -1.53 -7.30 -7.80
N THR A 44 -0.30 -7.53 -8.23
CA THR A 44 0.19 -8.85 -8.62
C THR A 44 1.19 -9.34 -7.58
N VAL A 45 1.04 -10.59 -7.18
CA VAL A 45 1.90 -11.29 -6.22
C VAL A 45 2.86 -12.15 -7.02
N HIS A 46 4.17 -11.96 -6.80
CA HIS A 46 5.24 -12.71 -7.43
C HIS A 46 5.89 -13.71 -6.48
N SER A 47 5.91 -13.37 -5.20
CA SER A 47 6.44 -14.25 -4.17
C SER A 47 5.65 -14.14 -2.87
N ILE A 48 5.75 -15.19 -2.07
CA ILE A 48 5.08 -15.31 -0.79
C ILE A 48 6.16 -15.60 0.25
N LYS A 49 6.23 -14.80 1.29
CA LYS A 49 7.20 -14.93 2.37
C LYS A 49 6.52 -15.35 3.66
N LEU A 50 6.92 -16.49 4.21
CA LEU A 50 6.51 -16.96 5.54
C LEU A 50 7.56 -16.52 6.57
N THR A 51 7.11 -15.98 7.69
CA THR A 51 7.96 -15.61 8.83
C THR A 51 7.33 -16.13 10.11
N THR A 52 8.15 -16.47 11.11
CA THR A 52 7.64 -16.78 12.45
C THR A 52 7.18 -15.50 13.14
N LYS A 53 6.05 -15.54 13.83
CA LYS A 53 5.57 -14.37 14.58
C LYS A 53 6.58 -13.97 15.66
N PRO A 54 6.98 -12.69 15.76
CA PRO A 54 7.83 -12.24 16.86
C PRO A 54 7.03 -12.30 18.17
N GLY A 55 7.35 -13.26 19.04
CA GLY A 55 6.76 -13.34 20.37
C GLY A 55 7.21 -12.18 21.28
N PRO A 56 6.46 -11.85 22.34
CA PRO A 56 6.96 -10.94 23.38
C PRO A 56 8.25 -11.51 23.96
N VAL A 57 9.26 -10.66 24.07
CA VAL A 57 10.64 -10.99 24.47
C VAL A 57 10.62 -11.69 25.83
N GLY A 58 10.61 -13.02 25.82
CA GLY A 58 10.32 -13.88 26.96
C GLY A 58 9.85 -15.28 26.56
N GLN A 59 9.09 -15.40 25.47
CA GLN A 59 8.60 -16.69 24.91
C GLN A 59 9.52 -17.31 23.84
N PHE A 60 10.54 -16.59 23.38
CA PHE A 60 11.53 -17.12 22.41
C PHE A 60 12.29 -18.36 22.92
N ALA A 61 12.40 -18.54 24.24
CA ALA A 61 13.00 -19.72 24.86
C ALA A 61 12.00 -20.90 25.02
N GLU A 62 10.69 -20.62 25.06
CA GLU A 62 9.64 -21.63 25.20
C GLU A 62 9.11 -22.12 23.84
N ALA A 63 9.00 -21.25 22.83
CA ALA A 63 8.68 -21.62 21.45
C ALA A 63 9.76 -22.53 20.84
N LYS A 64 11.03 -22.35 21.22
CA LYS A 64 12.14 -23.26 20.86
C LYS A 64 12.02 -24.67 21.47
N ARG A 65 11.16 -24.87 22.48
CA ARG A 65 11.01 -26.16 23.20
C ARG A 65 9.72 -26.91 22.87
N GLN A 66 8.71 -26.25 22.30
CA GLN A 66 7.43 -26.89 21.92
C GLN A 66 7.29 -27.14 20.41
N VAL A 67 8.05 -26.44 19.57
CA VAL A 67 8.16 -26.75 18.14
C VAL A 67 9.22 -27.81 17.98
N ARG A 68 8.84 -28.97 17.43
CA ARG A 68 9.74 -30.08 17.15
C ARG A 68 11.02 -29.55 16.47
N PRO A 69 12.23 -29.91 16.93
CA PRO A 69 13.48 -29.53 16.27
C PRO A 69 13.72 -30.31 14.97
N SER A 70 12.69 -30.98 14.42
CA SER A 70 12.73 -31.59 13.09
C SER A 70 12.55 -30.46 12.10
N ASN A 71 13.54 -30.23 11.24
CA ASN A 71 13.38 -29.30 10.15
C ASN A 71 12.20 -29.78 9.28
N PRO A 72 11.04 -29.08 9.31
CA PRO A 72 9.87 -29.56 8.59
C PRO A 72 10.07 -29.38 7.08
N ASP A 73 9.34 -30.18 6.31
CA ASP A 73 9.34 -30.14 4.85
C ASP A 73 8.15 -29.25 4.43
N LEU A 74 8.36 -27.93 4.34
CA LEU A 74 7.25 -26.99 4.25
C LEU A 74 6.81 -26.68 2.82
N TYR A 75 5.50 -26.74 2.56
CA TYR A 75 4.90 -26.20 1.34
C TYR A 75 3.67 -25.32 1.65
N LEU A 76 3.30 -24.49 0.69
CA LEU A 76 2.10 -23.67 0.76
C LEU A 76 1.03 -24.23 -0.16
N LYS A 77 -0.18 -24.34 0.37
CA LYS A 77 -1.38 -24.62 -0.41
C LYS A 77 -2.17 -23.33 -0.57
N LEU A 78 -2.25 -22.86 -1.81
CA LEU A 78 -2.92 -21.62 -2.20
C LEU A 78 -4.36 -21.96 -2.63
N HIS A 79 -5.34 -21.44 -1.90
CA HIS A 79 -6.74 -21.46 -2.30
C HIS A 79 -7.06 -20.16 -3.04
N LEU A 80 -7.21 -20.28 -4.35
CA LEU A 80 -7.59 -19.20 -5.24
C LEU A 80 -9.10 -19.22 -5.49
N GLN A 81 -9.63 -18.18 -6.13
CA GLN A 81 -11.03 -18.19 -6.59
C GLN A 81 -11.27 -19.31 -7.61
N GLY A 82 -11.81 -20.44 -7.14
CA GLY A 82 -12.21 -21.56 -7.98
C GLY A 82 -11.12 -22.61 -8.27
N THR A 83 -9.89 -22.40 -7.79
CA THR A 83 -8.76 -23.33 -8.04
C THR A 83 -7.86 -23.41 -6.80
N GLU A 84 -7.22 -24.57 -6.61
CA GLU A 84 -6.18 -24.77 -5.60
C GLU A 84 -4.83 -25.02 -6.28
N ARG A 85 -3.74 -24.48 -5.72
CA ARG A 85 -2.37 -24.69 -6.22
C ARG A 85 -1.41 -24.92 -5.07
N ASN A 86 -0.59 -25.95 -5.18
CA ASN A 86 0.49 -26.19 -4.23
C ASN A 86 1.80 -25.55 -4.74
N THR A 87 2.59 -25.00 -3.83
CA THR A 87 3.94 -24.53 -4.13
C THR A 87 4.96 -25.66 -4.03
N LYS A 88 6.20 -25.36 -4.38
CA LYS A 88 7.34 -26.27 -4.15
C LYS A 88 7.57 -26.44 -2.64
N THR A 89 7.93 -27.65 -2.22
CA THR A 89 8.32 -27.96 -0.84
C THR A 89 9.75 -27.50 -0.56
N PHE A 90 9.95 -26.84 0.58
CA PHE A 90 11.28 -26.61 1.15
C PHE A 90 11.60 -27.74 2.11
N TYR A 91 12.49 -28.64 1.69
CA TYR A 91 12.88 -29.77 2.52
C TYR A 91 13.82 -29.33 3.65
N ASN A 92 13.52 -29.77 4.86
CA ASN A 92 14.35 -29.64 6.04
C ASN A 92 14.91 -28.21 6.23
N THR A 93 14.10 -27.21 5.93
CA THR A 93 14.54 -25.81 5.96
C THR A 93 13.94 -25.11 7.17
N PRO A 94 14.75 -24.62 8.11
CA PRO A 94 14.23 -23.85 9.24
C PRO A 94 13.65 -22.52 8.75
N VAL A 95 12.47 -22.14 9.23
CA VAL A 95 11.81 -20.90 8.82
C VAL A 95 12.66 -19.67 9.17
N GLY A 96 13.15 -19.57 10.41
CA GLY A 96 14.09 -18.53 10.85
C GLY A 96 13.65 -17.10 10.45
N ASN A 97 14.49 -16.41 9.67
CA ASN A 97 14.25 -15.05 9.15
C ASN A 97 13.23 -14.98 8.00
N GLY A 98 12.68 -16.13 7.62
CA GLY A 98 11.59 -16.32 6.70
C GLY A 98 11.94 -17.16 5.48
N LEU A 99 10.97 -17.92 4.99
CA LEU A 99 11.03 -18.68 3.74
C LEU A 99 10.28 -17.94 2.66
N THR A 100 10.83 -17.89 1.45
CA THR A 100 10.21 -17.20 0.32
C THR A 100 9.97 -18.16 -0.82
N TRP A 101 8.71 -18.31 -1.21
CA TRP A 101 8.31 -19.05 -2.41
C TRP A 101 8.17 -18.08 -3.57
N HIS A 102 8.89 -18.33 -4.65
CA HIS A 102 8.67 -17.67 -5.93
C HIS A 102 7.59 -18.41 -6.70
N LEU A 103 6.54 -17.70 -7.10
CA LEU A 103 5.46 -18.25 -7.89
C LEU A 103 5.90 -18.34 -9.35
N ASP A 104 5.62 -19.46 -10.02
CA ASP A 104 5.98 -19.59 -11.44
C ASP A 104 5.14 -18.63 -12.30
N ASP A 105 3.90 -18.35 -11.89
CA ASP A 105 3.01 -17.38 -12.52
C ASP A 105 2.56 -16.32 -11.50
N PRO A 106 2.61 -15.02 -11.83
CA PRO A 106 2.09 -13.97 -10.96
C PRO A 106 0.59 -14.15 -10.72
N LEU A 107 0.16 -13.95 -9.46
CA LEU A 107 -1.25 -14.07 -9.06
C LEU A 107 -1.84 -12.71 -8.71
N ASP A 108 -3.10 -12.46 -9.08
CA ASP A 108 -3.82 -11.30 -8.55
C ASP A 108 -4.07 -11.50 -7.06
N ILE A 109 -3.74 -10.50 -6.24
CA ILE A 109 -3.97 -10.52 -4.79
C ILE A 109 -5.45 -10.77 -4.45
N LYS A 110 -6.39 -10.31 -5.28
CA LYS A 110 -7.83 -10.54 -5.09
C LYS A 110 -8.24 -11.98 -5.38
N ALA A 111 -7.44 -12.72 -6.14
CA ALA A 111 -7.69 -14.13 -6.41
C ALA A 111 -7.33 -14.99 -5.19
N ILE A 112 -6.37 -14.58 -4.36
CA ILE A 112 -5.91 -15.32 -3.18
C ILE A 112 -6.94 -15.18 -2.05
N ARG A 113 -7.54 -16.30 -1.63
CA ARG A 113 -8.54 -16.33 -0.56
C ARG A 113 -7.99 -16.89 0.73
N ARG A 114 -7.18 -17.94 0.64
CA ARG A 114 -6.57 -18.59 1.79
C ARG A 114 -5.23 -19.19 1.39
N ILE A 115 -4.28 -19.12 2.31
CA ILE A 115 -3.01 -19.82 2.20
C ILE A 115 -2.88 -20.71 3.43
N GLU A 116 -2.58 -21.98 3.19
CA GLU A 116 -2.34 -22.96 4.23
C GLU A 116 -0.87 -23.38 4.20
N VAL A 117 -0.27 -23.54 5.38
CA VAL A 117 1.11 -23.99 5.56
C VAL A 117 1.07 -25.45 5.99
N TRP A 118 1.69 -26.31 5.18
CA TRP A 118 1.66 -27.75 5.37
C TRP A 118 3.08 -28.31 5.55
N ASP A 119 3.19 -29.35 6.37
CA ASP A 119 4.35 -30.23 6.46
C ASP A 119 4.15 -31.42 5.49
N ASP A 120 5.08 -31.60 4.56
CA ASP A 120 5.13 -32.68 3.57
C ASP A 120 5.76 -33.92 4.22
N ASP A 121 4.91 -34.72 4.87
CA ASP A 121 5.32 -35.94 5.56
C ASP A 121 5.07 -37.17 4.68
N THR A 122 5.97 -38.16 4.72
CA THR A 122 5.88 -39.38 3.88
C THR A 122 4.57 -40.16 4.03
N PHE A 123 3.88 -40.04 5.16
CA PHE A 123 2.67 -40.83 5.48
C PHE A 123 1.38 -40.02 5.54
N SER A 124 1.44 -38.75 5.96
CA SER A 124 0.28 -37.88 6.05
C SER A 124 0.74 -36.45 6.29
N ASP A 125 0.42 -35.56 5.36
CA ASP A 125 0.70 -34.14 5.51
C ASP A 125 0.00 -33.59 6.76
N THR A 126 0.69 -32.71 7.48
CA THR A 126 0.16 -32.05 8.67
C THR A 126 -0.05 -30.57 8.38
N LEU A 127 -1.27 -30.07 8.60
CA LEU A 127 -1.55 -28.64 8.54
C LEU A 127 -0.95 -27.94 9.76
N PHE A 128 -0.01 -27.02 9.55
CA PHE A 128 0.54 -26.21 10.63
C PHE A 128 -0.28 -24.95 10.90
N ASP A 129 -0.63 -24.21 9.85
CA ASP A 129 -1.31 -22.92 10.01
C ASP A 129 -2.12 -22.56 8.77
N GLN A 130 -3.09 -21.68 8.95
CA GLN A 130 -3.94 -21.19 7.86
C GLN A 130 -4.18 -19.70 8.01
N MET A 131 -4.11 -18.99 6.89
CA MET A 131 -4.25 -17.54 6.82
C MET A 131 -5.23 -17.17 5.73
N SER A 132 -6.24 -16.38 6.07
CA SER A 132 -7.24 -15.89 5.12
C SER A 132 -6.84 -14.51 4.60
N PHE A 133 -7.00 -14.30 3.31
CA PHE A 133 -6.66 -13.06 2.62
C PHE A 133 -7.92 -12.45 2.01
N ASN A 134 -8.11 -11.15 2.27
CA ASN A 134 -9.20 -10.35 1.73
C ASN A 134 -8.67 -9.16 0.91
N GLY A 135 -7.62 -9.39 0.10
CA GLY A 135 -6.94 -8.34 -0.67
C GLY A 135 -5.84 -7.60 0.10
N GLU A 136 -5.48 -8.09 1.29
CA GLU A 136 -4.38 -7.58 2.11
C GLU A 136 -3.04 -8.17 1.67
N TRP A 137 -1.95 -7.41 1.84
CA TRP A 137 -0.60 -7.84 1.46
C TRP A 137 0.11 -8.66 2.54
N ALA A 138 -0.47 -8.78 3.73
CA ALA A 138 0.05 -9.62 4.79
C ALA A 138 -1.10 -10.16 5.62
N ALA A 139 -0.95 -11.38 6.12
CA ALA A 139 -1.89 -12.00 7.04
C ALA A 139 -1.11 -12.71 8.16
N GLU A 140 -1.69 -12.68 9.36
CA GLU A 140 -1.13 -13.38 10.52
C GLU A 140 -1.99 -14.59 10.85
N GLY A 141 -1.33 -15.74 11.01
CA GLY A 141 -1.91 -16.98 11.52
C GLY A 141 -1.66 -17.15 13.02
N GLY A 142 -1.77 -18.40 13.48
CA GLY A 142 -1.49 -18.75 14.87
C GLY A 142 -0.01 -18.66 15.23
N GLU A 143 0.85 -19.18 14.36
CA GLU A 143 2.29 -19.30 14.60
C GLU A 143 3.11 -18.48 13.58
N PHE A 144 2.59 -18.36 12.36
CA PHE A 144 3.29 -17.70 11.28
C PHE A 144 2.62 -16.40 10.83
N ARG A 145 3.40 -15.60 10.13
CA ARG A 145 2.96 -14.43 9.37
C ARG A 145 3.38 -14.60 7.92
N LEU A 146 2.42 -14.46 7.02
CA LEU A 146 2.64 -14.49 5.58
C LEU A 146 2.61 -13.06 5.02
N GLU A 147 3.61 -12.75 4.21
CA GLU A 147 3.71 -11.50 3.46
C GLU A 147 3.70 -11.82 1.96
N LEU A 148 2.76 -11.23 1.25
CA LEU A 148 2.69 -11.27 -0.20
C LEU A 148 3.63 -10.19 -0.74
N ILE A 149 4.47 -10.55 -1.70
CA ILE A 149 5.46 -9.66 -2.29
C ILE A 149 5.18 -9.55 -3.77
N GLY A 150 5.03 -8.33 -4.27
CA GLY A 150 4.91 -8.07 -5.69
C GLY A 150 4.60 -6.62 -6.04
N GLU A 151 3.89 -6.42 -7.15
CA GLU A 151 3.59 -5.08 -7.65
C GLU A 151 2.32 -4.54 -7.00
N HIS A 152 2.52 -3.55 -6.14
CA HIS A 152 1.42 -2.79 -5.56
C HIS A 152 0.81 -1.87 -6.62
N PRO A 153 -0.53 -1.67 -6.60
CA PRO A 153 -1.16 -0.65 -7.40
C PRO A 153 -0.59 0.71 -6.95
N ARG A 154 -0.21 1.53 -7.91
CA ARG A 154 0.37 2.85 -7.67
C ARG A 154 -0.53 3.91 -8.28
N ALA A 155 -0.53 5.07 -7.63
CA ALA A 155 -1.11 6.26 -8.23
C ALA A 155 -0.45 6.57 -9.59
N PRO A 156 -1.18 7.19 -10.52
CA PRO A 156 -0.59 7.65 -11.76
C PRO A 156 0.58 8.61 -11.48
N GLU A 157 1.68 8.47 -12.20
CA GLU A 157 2.91 9.25 -11.96
C GLU A 157 2.69 10.77 -12.06
N TRP A 158 1.69 11.20 -12.85
CA TRP A 158 1.32 12.61 -13.02
C TRP A 158 0.48 13.18 -11.87
N ALA A 159 -0.11 12.35 -11.00
CA ALA A 159 -1.01 12.81 -9.95
C ALA A 159 -0.30 13.71 -8.93
N LEU A 160 0.90 13.30 -8.49
CA LEU A 160 1.71 14.07 -7.53
C LEU A 160 2.23 15.39 -8.12
N PRO A 161 2.81 15.44 -9.34
CA PRO A 161 3.12 16.70 -10.02
C PRO A 161 1.90 17.62 -10.17
N THR A 162 0.74 17.09 -10.54
CA THR A 162 -0.50 17.88 -10.71
C THR A 162 -0.94 18.51 -9.40
N LEU A 163 -0.92 17.73 -8.31
CA LEU A 163 -1.15 18.22 -6.95
C LEU A 163 -0.18 19.34 -6.60
N ALA A 164 1.13 19.13 -6.82
CA ALA A 164 2.17 20.09 -6.48
C ALA A 164 2.01 21.42 -7.23
N VAL A 165 1.69 21.38 -8.54
CA VAL A 165 1.43 22.57 -9.34
C VAL A 165 0.19 23.30 -8.83
N GLY A 166 -0.93 22.61 -8.62
CA GLY A 166 -2.16 23.22 -8.10
C GLY A 166 -1.96 23.86 -6.73
N ALA A 167 -1.30 23.15 -5.80
CA ALA A 167 -1.01 23.65 -4.45
C ALA A 167 -0.08 24.86 -4.48
N THR A 168 0.93 24.85 -5.35
CA THR A 168 1.86 25.98 -5.52
C THR A 168 1.13 27.20 -6.08
N LEU A 169 0.28 27.04 -7.09
CA LEU A 169 -0.53 28.13 -7.65
C LEU A 169 -1.48 28.72 -6.59
N CYS A 170 -2.15 27.87 -5.80
CA CYS A 170 -2.95 28.34 -4.67
C CYS A 170 -2.12 29.15 -3.68
N GLY A 171 -0.93 28.66 -3.31
CA GLY A 171 -0.01 29.34 -2.40
C GLY A 171 0.41 30.72 -2.92
N VAL A 172 0.79 30.81 -4.20
CA VAL A 172 1.19 32.09 -4.84
C VAL A 172 0.02 33.08 -4.87
N ILE A 173 -1.18 32.62 -5.24
CA ILE A 173 -2.38 33.48 -5.29
C ILE A 173 -2.72 34.00 -3.89
N LEU A 174 -2.71 33.14 -2.87
CA LEU A 174 -3.00 33.52 -1.49
C LEU A 174 -1.94 34.45 -0.91
N LEU A 175 -0.65 34.14 -1.12
CA LEU A 175 0.45 34.97 -0.63
C LEU A 175 0.42 36.35 -1.28
N ARG A 176 0.14 36.41 -2.59
CA ARG A 176 -0.02 37.70 -3.27
C ARG A 176 -1.26 38.46 -2.83
N PHE A 177 -2.37 37.76 -2.57
CA PHE A 177 -3.58 38.38 -2.02
C PHE A 177 -3.30 39.01 -0.65
N LEU A 178 -2.65 38.27 0.27
CA LEU A 178 -2.28 38.75 1.60
C LEU A 178 -1.30 39.91 1.55
N TRP A 179 -0.27 39.83 0.69
CA TRP A 179 0.69 40.92 0.51
C TRP A 179 -0.01 42.22 0.11
N ASP A 180 -0.93 42.15 -0.85
CA ASP A 180 -1.70 43.29 -1.33
C ASP A 180 -2.79 43.76 -0.33
N GLN A 181 -2.97 43.11 0.83
CA GLN A 181 -3.76 43.61 1.96
C GLN A 181 -2.91 44.39 2.99
N VAL A 182 -1.61 44.09 3.08
CA VAL A 182 -0.70 44.65 4.08
C VAL A 182 0.08 45.87 3.53
N VAL A 183 0.37 45.87 2.23
CA VAL A 183 1.12 46.92 1.50
C VAL A 183 0.19 47.73 0.60
#